data_AF-A0A7X0ZGL6-F1
#
_entry.id   AF-A0A7X0ZGL6-F1
#
_cell.length_a   1.000
_cell.length_b   1.000
_cell.length_c   1.000
_cell.angle_alpha   90.00
_cell.angle_beta   90.00
_cell.angle_gamma   90.00
#
_symmetry.space_group_name_H-M   'P 1'
#
loop_
_entity.id
_entity.type
_entity.pdbx_description
1 polymer ?
#
loop_
_entity_poly.entity_id
_entity_poly.type
_entity_poly.pdbx_seq_one_letter_code
_entity_poly.pdbx_strand_id
1 'polypeptide(L)'
;MKLKRLQKMSYFLHITLKILSVGAILVAALAIVMKLLNSNNISINKMELNTILNFNTEYFAGNDISQYIQTEEWLTVGISVLSAILIAWMLWIASTIFQDLAVEFTPFADVEIKRLHRIAQLMLVYALGPQIVYSVLHTILIPGYSIHLGLDMAFFFAIIFYCLTEIFRYGAALQKESDETL
;
A
#
# COMPACT_ATOMS: atom_id res chain seq x y z
N MET A 1 35.71 -5.30 -1.54
CA MET A 1 35.29 -3.93 -1.15
C MET A 1 33.84 -3.60 -1.49
N LYS A 2 33.31 -4.04 -2.66
CA LYS A 2 31.91 -3.78 -3.08
C LYS A 2 30.84 -4.48 -2.21
N LEU A 3 31.08 -5.73 -1.80
CA LEU A 3 30.13 -6.53 -1.01
C LEU A 3 29.81 -5.92 0.37
N LYS A 4 30.83 -5.60 1.17
CA LYS A 4 30.67 -4.96 2.49
C LYS A 4 29.95 -3.61 2.40
N ARG A 5 30.12 -2.87 1.29
CA ARG A 5 29.40 -1.62 1.04
C ARG A 5 27.92 -1.88 0.78
N LEU A 6 27.58 -2.90 -0.02
CA LEU A 6 26.20 -3.29 -0.28
C LEU A 6 25.50 -3.80 0.99
N GLN A 7 26.14 -4.64 1.80
CA GLN A 7 25.59 -5.10 3.08
C GLN A 7 25.28 -3.95 4.04
N LYS A 8 26.19 -2.97 4.18
CA LYS A 8 25.94 -1.76 4.98
C LYS A 8 24.77 -0.93 4.43
N MET A 9 24.65 -0.83 3.11
CA MET A 9 23.55 -0.10 2.47
C MET A 9 22.20 -0.82 2.68
N SER A 10 22.17 -2.15 2.55
CA SER A 10 20.99 -2.96 2.85
C SER A 10 20.57 -2.82 4.31
N TYR A 11 21.52 -2.85 5.25
CA TYR A 11 21.20 -2.64 6.66
C TYR A 11 20.62 -1.25 6.95
N PHE A 12 21.18 -0.20 6.34
CA PHE A 12 20.63 1.15 6.43
C PHE A 12 19.20 1.23 5.88
N LEU A 13 18.95 0.58 4.75
CA LEU A 13 17.63 0.56 4.12
C LEU A 13 16.61 -0.23 4.94
N HIS A 14 17.03 -1.36 5.54
CA HIS A 14 16.23 -2.13 6.49
C HIS A 14 15.72 -1.24 7.64
N ILE A 15 16.62 -0.53 8.32
CA ILE A 15 16.27 0.36 9.44
C ILE A 15 15.31 1.46 8.97
N THR A 16 15.64 2.12 7.86
CA THR A 16 14.85 3.25 7.35
C THR A 16 13.41 2.81 7.02
N LEU A 17 13.25 1.69 6.29
CA LEU A 17 11.93 1.16 5.95
C LEU A 17 11.16 0.69 7.17
N LYS A 18 11.84 0.13 8.18
CA LYS A 18 11.21 -0.31 9.43
C LYS A 18 10.67 0.87 10.24
N ILE A 19 11.45 1.95 10.35
CA ILE A 19 11.01 3.19 10.99
C ILE A 19 9.82 3.77 10.23
N LEU A 20 9.85 3.80 8.90
CA LEU A 20 8.75 4.31 8.09
C LEU A 20 7.47 3.45 8.25
N SER A 21 7.62 2.12 8.32
CA SER A 21 6.51 1.19 8.56
C SER A 21 5.83 1.47 9.90
N VAL A 22 6.61 1.58 10.99
CA VAL A 22 6.08 1.91 12.32
C VAL A 22 5.47 3.31 12.33
N GLY A 23 6.11 4.27 11.65
CA GLY A 23 5.62 5.64 11.50
C GLY A 23 4.26 5.70 10.82
N ALA A 24 4.02 4.90 9.77
CA ALA A 24 2.73 4.83 9.09
C ALA A 24 1.61 4.33 10.00
N ILE A 25 1.88 3.31 10.84
CA ILE A 25 0.91 2.82 11.84
C ILE A 25 0.64 3.89 12.89
N LEU A 26 1.66 4.59 13.35
CA LEU A 26 1.53 5.65 14.35
C LEU A 26 0.70 6.82 13.82
N VAL A 27 0.90 7.23 12.56
CA VAL A 27 0.07 8.26 11.90
C VAL A 27 -1.38 7.81 11.81
N ALA A 28 -1.64 6.54 11.45
CA ALA A 28 -3.00 6.01 11.42
C ALA A 28 -3.68 6.03 12.80
N ALA A 29 -2.95 5.64 13.86
CA ALA A 29 -3.45 5.71 15.23
C ALA A 29 -3.74 7.15 15.67
N LEU A 30 -2.84 8.09 15.35
CA LEU A 30 -3.06 9.51 15.61
C LEU A 30 -4.27 10.07 14.88
N ALA A 31 -4.51 9.68 13.63
CA ALA A 31 -5.68 10.12 12.88
C ALA A 31 -7.00 9.70 13.56
N ILE A 32 -7.06 8.46 14.06
CA ILE A 32 -8.22 7.96 14.83
C ILE A 32 -8.39 8.77 16.13
N VAL A 33 -7.31 8.93 16.90
CA VAL A 33 -7.34 9.63 18.19
C VAL A 33 -7.76 11.09 18.00
N MET A 34 -7.20 11.77 17.02
CA MET A 34 -7.58 13.15 16.73
C MET A 34 -9.06 13.23 16.37
N LYS A 35 -9.58 12.33 15.51
CA LYS A 35 -11.01 12.33 15.14
C LYS A 35 -11.93 12.07 16.32
N LEU A 36 -11.49 11.23 17.25
CA LEU A 36 -12.23 10.94 18.47
C LEU A 36 -12.24 12.14 19.45
N LEU A 37 -11.13 12.87 19.54
CA LEU A 37 -10.97 14.01 20.45
C LEU A 37 -11.56 15.32 19.91
N ASN A 38 -11.60 15.50 18.59
CA ASN A 38 -12.07 16.73 17.97
C ASN A 38 -13.05 16.40 16.83
N SER A 39 -14.36 16.54 17.09
CA SER A 39 -15.40 16.24 16.10
C SER A 39 -15.42 17.22 14.93
N ASN A 40 -14.91 18.45 15.10
CA ASN A 40 -15.30 19.56 14.22
C ASN A 40 -14.24 20.05 13.23
N ASN A 41 -12.95 19.70 13.34
CA ASN A 41 -11.91 20.36 12.52
C ASN A 41 -10.72 19.46 12.15
N ILE A 42 -10.96 18.30 11.55
CA ILE A 42 -9.87 17.56 10.90
C ILE A 42 -10.13 17.54 9.41
N SER A 43 -9.51 18.48 8.71
CA SER A 43 -9.30 18.34 7.28
C SER A 43 -8.20 17.29 7.07
N ILE A 44 -8.59 16.01 7.09
CA ILE A 44 -7.82 15.03 6.33
C ILE A 44 -7.96 15.51 4.89
N ASN A 45 -6.86 15.96 4.29
CA ASN A 45 -6.85 16.40 2.90
C ASN A 45 -7.75 15.46 2.11
N LYS A 46 -8.84 15.98 1.52
CA LYS A 46 -9.55 15.24 0.47
C LYS A 46 -8.49 15.05 -0.59
N MET A 47 -7.89 13.85 -0.59
CA MET A 47 -6.77 13.52 -1.45
C MET A 47 -7.34 13.65 -2.85
N GLU A 48 -6.95 14.71 -3.56
CA GLU A 48 -7.31 14.83 -4.96
C GLU A 48 -6.83 13.57 -5.65
N LEU A 49 -7.77 12.82 -6.21
CA LEU A 49 -7.50 11.59 -6.93
C LEU A 49 -6.63 11.98 -8.13
N ASN A 50 -5.32 11.83 -8.00
CA ASN A 50 -4.38 12.08 -9.08
C ASN A 50 -4.37 10.84 -10.00
N THR A 51 -5.53 10.59 -10.60
CA THR A 51 -5.85 9.39 -11.37
C THR A 51 -5.81 9.67 -12.85
N ILE A 52 -5.15 8.78 -13.59
CA ILE A 52 -4.98 8.89 -15.05
C ILE A 52 -6.30 8.58 -15.75
N LEU A 53 -7.00 7.55 -15.29
CA LEU A 53 -8.34 7.19 -15.73
C LEU A 53 -9.26 7.23 -14.52
N ASN A 54 -10.39 7.92 -14.64
CA ASN A 54 -11.34 8.07 -13.55
C ASN A 54 -12.76 7.78 -14.03
N PHE A 55 -13.47 6.96 -13.27
CA PHE A 55 -14.90 6.71 -13.41
C PHE A 55 -15.58 7.11 -12.11
N ASN A 56 -16.41 8.14 -12.20
CA ASN A 56 -17.19 8.63 -11.08
C ASN A 56 -18.67 8.57 -11.43
N THR A 57 -19.47 8.01 -10.53
CA THR A 57 -20.92 8.16 -10.58
C THR A 57 -21.45 8.29 -9.17
N GLU A 58 -22.23 9.33 -8.94
CA GLU A 58 -22.81 9.65 -7.64
C GLU A 58 -24.30 9.94 -7.81
N TYR A 59 -25.07 9.46 -6.86
CA TYR A 59 -26.50 9.75 -6.72
C TYR A 59 -26.82 9.79 -5.24
N PHE A 60 -27.56 10.79 -4.82
CA PHE A 60 -28.01 10.94 -3.44
C PHE A 60 -29.54 10.85 -3.41
N ALA A 61 -30.07 9.98 -2.55
CA ALA A 61 -31.50 9.71 -2.43
C ALA A 61 -32.14 10.36 -1.18
N GLY A 62 -31.41 11.22 -0.47
CA GLY A 62 -31.86 11.86 0.78
C GLY A 62 -32.42 13.27 0.61
N ASN A 63 -33.12 13.75 1.65
CA ASN A 63 -33.69 15.10 1.68
C ASN A 63 -32.66 16.19 2.03
N ASP A 64 -31.63 15.85 2.81
CA ASP A 64 -30.56 16.78 3.20
C ASP A 64 -29.23 16.03 3.39
N ILE A 65 -28.18 16.51 2.72
CA ILE A 65 -26.81 15.96 2.76
C ILE A 65 -26.16 16.24 4.13
N SER A 66 -26.59 17.30 4.81
CA SER A 66 -25.99 17.75 6.08
C SER A 66 -26.02 16.68 7.18
N GLN A 67 -27.00 15.78 7.13
CA GLN A 67 -27.18 14.70 8.09
C GLN A 67 -26.09 13.61 8.01
N TYR A 68 -25.41 13.49 6.86
CA TYR A 68 -24.45 12.42 6.59
C TYR A 68 -22.98 12.85 6.64
N ILE A 69 -22.71 14.14 6.89
CA ILE A 69 -21.34 14.70 6.93
C ILE A 69 -20.45 13.91 7.91
N GLN A 70 -20.95 13.64 9.12
CA GLN A 70 -20.18 12.92 10.13
C GLN A 70 -19.85 11.48 9.68
N THR A 71 -20.77 10.82 8.98
CA THR A 71 -20.58 9.46 8.45
C THR A 71 -19.55 9.44 7.32
N GLU A 72 -19.59 10.41 6.41
CA GLU A 72 -18.60 10.57 5.31
C GLU A 72 -17.19 10.80 5.88
N GLU A 73 -17.06 11.59 6.93
CA GLU A 73 -15.77 11.84 7.59
C GLU A 73 -15.21 10.58 8.26
N TRP A 74 -16.02 9.81 8.99
CA TRP A 74 -15.59 8.54 9.58
C TRP A 74 -15.21 7.51 8.53
N LEU A 75 -15.95 7.47 7.42
CA LEU A 75 -15.62 6.62 6.28
C LEU A 75 -14.23 7.00 5.72
N THR A 76 -13.98 8.29 5.49
CA THR A 76 -12.70 8.80 4.98
C THR A 76 -11.54 8.47 5.91
N VAL A 77 -11.72 8.61 7.23
CA VAL A 77 -10.71 8.22 8.24
C VAL A 77 -10.44 6.72 8.16
N GLY A 78 -11.50 5.90 8.12
CA GLY A 78 -11.37 4.44 8.04
C GLY A 78 -10.60 3.97 6.81
N ILE A 79 -10.88 4.55 5.65
CA ILE A 79 -10.16 4.27 4.40
C ILE A 79 -8.70 4.72 4.49
N SER A 80 -8.44 5.89 5.08
CA SER A 80 -7.08 6.38 5.28
C SER A 80 -6.25 5.46 6.19
N VAL A 81 -6.87 4.93 7.25
CA VAL A 81 -6.25 3.95 8.17
C VAL A 81 -5.96 2.64 7.44
N LEU A 82 -6.91 2.14 6.64
CA LEU A 82 -6.71 0.94 5.82
C LEU A 82 -5.51 1.10 4.87
N SER A 83 -5.45 2.23 4.16
CA SER A 83 -4.33 2.58 3.26
C SER A 83 -3.00 2.62 4.01
N ALA A 84 -2.95 3.24 5.19
CA ALA A 84 -1.74 3.32 6.00
C ALA A 84 -1.26 1.94 6.49
N ILE A 85 -2.19 1.04 6.87
CA ILE A 85 -1.87 -0.34 7.25
C ILE A 85 -1.26 -1.11 6.07
N LEU A 86 -1.83 -0.98 4.87
CA LEU A 86 -1.29 -1.62 3.67
C LEU A 86 0.11 -1.12 3.34
N ILE A 87 0.35 0.20 3.40
CA ILE A 87 1.68 0.79 3.23
C ILE A 87 2.65 0.26 4.28
N ALA A 88 2.27 0.27 5.55
CA ALA A 88 3.11 -0.22 6.64
C ALA A 88 3.50 -1.69 6.41
N TRP A 89 2.57 -2.52 5.95
CA TRP A 89 2.81 -3.92 5.66
C TRP A 89 3.79 -4.11 4.48
N MET A 90 3.62 -3.36 3.39
CA MET A 90 4.55 -3.40 2.26
C MET A 90 5.97 -2.98 2.68
N LEU A 91 6.09 -1.89 3.45
CA LEU A 91 7.37 -1.40 3.97
C LEU A 91 8.03 -2.41 4.92
N TRP A 92 7.24 -3.11 5.72
CA TRP A 92 7.74 -4.16 6.61
C TRP A 92 8.34 -5.32 5.82
N ILE A 93 7.62 -5.82 4.80
CA ILE A 93 8.14 -6.91 3.96
C ILE A 93 9.41 -6.44 3.24
N ALA A 94 9.42 -5.24 2.66
CA ALA A 94 10.61 -4.68 2.02
C ALA A 94 11.80 -4.58 3.00
N SER A 95 11.54 -4.14 4.23
CA SER A 95 12.54 -4.10 5.30
C SER A 95 13.14 -5.49 5.58
N THR A 96 12.32 -6.55 5.62
CA THR A 96 12.83 -7.92 5.81
C THR A 96 13.72 -8.39 4.66
N ILE A 97 13.40 -8.02 3.40
CA ILE A 97 14.25 -8.35 2.25
C ILE A 97 15.65 -7.75 2.44
N PHE A 98 15.72 -6.47 2.82
CA PHE A 98 17.02 -5.82 3.01
C PHE A 98 17.76 -6.29 4.26
N GLN A 99 17.06 -6.80 5.27
CA GLN A 99 17.68 -7.46 6.41
C GLN A 99 18.45 -8.71 5.96
N ASP A 100 17.81 -9.56 5.17
CA ASP A 100 18.37 -10.84 4.75
C ASP A 100 19.54 -10.62 3.78
N LEU A 101 19.42 -9.63 2.88
CA LEU A 101 20.56 -9.18 2.07
C LEU A 101 21.72 -8.63 2.90
N ALA A 102 21.49 -8.05 4.07
CA ALA A 102 22.57 -7.54 4.92
C ALA A 102 23.34 -8.67 5.63
N VAL A 103 22.66 -9.76 6.01
CA VAL A 103 23.24 -10.89 6.77
C VAL A 103 23.89 -11.91 5.85
N GLU A 104 23.13 -12.52 4.93
CA GLU A 104 23.58 -13.68 4.14
C GLU A 104 23.96 -13.32 2.70
N PHE A 105 23.52 -12.15 2.21
CA PHE A 105 23.75 -11.64 0.86
C PHE A 105 23.41 -12.67 -0.26
N THR A 106 22.19 -13.19 -0.25
CA THR A 106 21.64 -14.07 -1.31
C THR A 106 20.53 -13.35 -2.08
N PRO A 107 20.86 -12.47 -3.07
CA PRO A 107 19.91 -11.55 -3.69
C PRO A 107 18.78 -12.20 -4.51
N PHE A 108 18.84 -13.50 -4.78
CA PHE A 108 17.86 -14.27 -5.57
C PHE A 108 17.34 -15.51 -4.84
N ALA A 109 17.37 -15.52 -3.51
CA ALA A 109 16.75 -16.62 -2.78
C ALA A 109 15.23 -16.66 -3.06
N ASP A 110 14.68 -17.88 -3.18
CA ASP A 110 13.25 -18.10 -3.44
C ASP A 110 12.34 -17.36 -2.43
N VAL A 111 12.81 -17.21 -1.19
CA VAL A 111 12.11 -16.49 -0.13
C VAL A 111 11.96 -15.01 -0.47
N GLU A 112 13.00 -14.37 -1.00
CA GLU A 112 12.96 -12.94 -1.35
C GLU A 112 12.10 -12.69 -2.58
N ILE A 113 12.13 -13.59 -3.56
CA ILE A 113 11.25 -13.52 -4.73
C ILE A 113 9.78 -13.63 -4.31
N LYS A 114 9.45 -14.58 -3.40
CA LYS A 114 8.09 -14.70 -2.85
C LYS A 114 7.66 -13.45 -2.08
N ARG A 115 8.57 -12.81 -1.34
CA ARG A 115 8.28 -11.55 -0.64
C ARG A 115 8.05 -10.39 -1.61
N LEU A 116 8.85 -10.27 -2.66
CA LEU A 116 8.66 -9.26 -3.70
C LEU A 116 7.32 -9.45 -4.43
N HIS A 117 6.93 -10.70 -4.68
CA HIS A 117 5.63 -11.03 -5.27
C HIS A 117 4.47 -10.59 -4.38
N ARG A 118 4.58 -10.84 -3.07
CA ARG A 118 3.60 -10.35 -2.09
C ARG A 118 3.53 -8.84 -2.05
N ILE A 119 4.66 -8.13 -2.16
CA ILE A 119 4.65 -6.65 -2.25
C ILE A 119 3.87 -6.21 -3.49
N ALA A 120 4.11 -6.81 -4.66
CA ALA A 120 3.38 -6.45 -5.88
C ALA A 120 1.86 -6.70 -5.74
N GLN A 121 1.46 -7.81 -5.13
CA GLN A 121 0.05 -8.10 -4.82
C GLN A 121 -0.54 -7.08 -3.85
N LEU A 122 0.18 -6.74 -2.77
CA LEU A 122 -0.26 -5.73 -1.81
C LEU A 122 -0.36 -4.34 -2.44
N MET A 123 0.54 -3.99 -3.37
CA MET A 123 0.44 -2.74 -4.12
C MET A 123 -0.83 -2.68 -4.97
N LEU A 124 -1.21 -3.80 -5.59
CA LEU A 124 -2.45 -3.87 -6.36
C LEU A 124 -3.68 -3.71 -5.45
N VAL A 125 -3.66 -4.38 -4.28
CA VAL A 125 -4.71 -4.23 -3.26
C VAL A 125 -4.74 -2.80 -2.72
N TYR A 126 -3.59 -2.15 -2.55
CA TYR A 126 -3.51 -0.76 -2.11
C TYR A 126 -4.08 0.22 -3.17
N ALA A 127 -3.85 -0.03 -4.45
CA ALA A 127 -4.33 0.84 -5.52
C ALA A 127 -5.87 0.79 -5.67
N LEU A 128 -6.48 -0.40 -5.53
CA LEU A 128 -7.90 -0.60 -5.80
C LEU A 128 -8.75 -0.77 -4.53
N GLY A 129 -8.21 -1.44 -3.51
CA GLY A 129 -8.92 -1.84 -2.31
C GLY A 129 -9.59 -0.67 -1.57
N PRO A 130 -8.85 0.38 -1.19
CA PRO A 130 -9.42 1.57 -0.54
C PRO A 130 -10.59 2.20 -1.30
N GLN A 131 -10.51 2.30 -2.63
CA GLN A 131 -11.54 2.90 -3.47
C GLN A 131 -12.81 2.02 -3.55
N ILE A 132 -12.62 0.71 -3.70
CA ILE A 132 -13.72 -0.27 -3.72
C ILE A 132 -14.41 -0.30 -2.36
N VAL A 133 -13.64 -0.37 -1.28
CA VAL A 133 -14.19 -0.41 0.10
C VAL A 133 -14.92 0.89 0.41
N TYR A 134 -14.38 2.05 0.00
CA TYR A 134 -15.08 3.33 0.13
C TYR A 134 -16.44 3.31 -0.57
N SER A 135 -16.46 2.92 -1.86
CA SER A 135 -17.69 2.93 -2.67
C SER A 135 -18.77 1.99 -2.12
N VAL A 136 -18.36 0.79 -1.66
CA VAL A 136 -19.27 -0.18 -1.04
C VAL A 136 -19.82 0.35 0.28
N LEU A 137 -18.96 0.83 1.18
CA LEU A 137 -19.41 1.34 2.48
C LEU A 137 -20.26 2.60 2.34
N HIS A 138 -19.94 3.50 1.41
CA HIS A 138 -20.75 4.68 1.12
C HIS A 138 -22.15 4.28 0.69
N THR A 139 -22.29 3.32 -0.23
CA THR A 139 -23.59 2.84 -0.73
C THR A 139 -24.43 2.18 0.37
N ILE A 140 -23.80 1.57 1.37
CA ILE A 140 -24.49 0.93 2.49
C ILE A 140 -24.92 1.94 3.56
N LEU A 141 -24.09 2.95 3.84
CA LEU A 141 -24.26 3.86 4.99
C LEU A 141 -24.94 5.19 4.66
N ILE A 142 -24.90 5.62 3.39
CA ILE A 142 -25.44 6.91 2.94
C ILE A 142 -26.49 6.63 1.85
N PRO A 143 -27.69 7.23 1.92
CA PRO A 143 -28.75 6.95 0.96
C PRO A 143 -28.35 7.42 -0.45
N GLY A 144 -28.21 6.44 -1.35
CA GLY A 144 -27.76 6.66 -2.71
C GLY A 144 -26.56 5.77 -3.05
N TYR A 145 -25.77 6.16 -4.05
CA TYR A 145 -24.53 5.50 -4.39
C TYR A 145 -23.45 6.53 -4.71
N SER A 146 -22.20 6.20 -4.40
CA SER A 146 -21.02 6.97 -4.77
C SER A 146 -19.97 5.96 -5.17
N ILE A 147 -19.75 5.82 -6.47
CA ILE A 147 -18.76 4.91 -7.04
C ILE A 147 -17.66 5.79 -7.61
N HIS A 148 -16.49 5.69 -6.99
CA HIS A 148 -15.27 6.35 -7.43
C HIS A 148 -14.22 5.27 -7.70
N LEU A 149 -13.93 5.04 -8.97
CA LEU A 149 -12.91 4.10 -9.41
C LEU A 149 -11.94 4.83 -10.32
N GLY A 150 -10.70 4.96 -9.86
CA GLY A 150 -9.65 5.60 -10.62
C GLY A 150 -8.37 4.78 -10.62
N LEU A 151 -7.77 4.66 -11.80
CA LEU A 151 -6.46 4.03 -11.97
C LEU A 151 -5.39 5.12 -11.79
N ASP A 152 -4.72 5.08 -10.65
CA ASP A 152 -3.61 5.94 -10.32
C ASP A 152 -2.26 5.31 -10.73
N MET A 153 -1.17 6.06 -10.52
CA MET A 153 0.18 5.53 -10.76
C MET A 153 0.52 4.30 -9.90
N ALA A 154 -0.10 4.14 -8.72
CA ALA A 154 0.15 2.99 -7.88
C ALA A 154 -0.34 1.68 -8.54
N PHE A 155 -1.47 1.71 -9.26
CA PHE A 155 -1.94 0.58 -10.07
C PHE A 155 -0.91 0.18 -11.13
N PHE A 156 -0.40 1.14 -11.91
CA PHE A 156 0.61 0.85 -12.94
C PHE A 156 1.92 0.35 -12.34
N PHE A 157 2.36 0.93 -11.23
CA PHE A 157 3.54 0.42 -10.50
C PHE A 157 3.32 -1.00 -9.99
N ALA A 158 2.12 -1.35 -9.50
CA ALA A 158 1.83 -2.71 -9.06
C ALA A 158 2.02 -3.72 -10.22
N ILE A 159 1.51 -3.42 -11.42
CA ILE A 159 1.69 -4.27 -12.61
C ILE A 159 3.16 -4.36 -12.99
N ILE A 160 3.87 -3.23 -13.05
CA ILE A 160 5.30 -3.22 -13.40
C ILE A 160 6.12 -4.04 -12.40
N PHE A 161 5.88 -3.86 -11.09
CA PHE A 161 6.55 -4.63 -10.05
C PHE A 161 6.22 -6.12 -10.11
N TYR A 162 4.98 -6.47 -10.45
CA TYR A 162 4.58 -7.85 -10.67
C TYR A 162 5.39 -8.48 -11.81
N CYS A 163 5.48 -7.80 -12.96
CA CYS A 163 6.29 -8.25 -14.09
C CYS A 163 7.78 -8.36 -13.74
N LEU A 164 8.34 -7.38 -13.03
CA LEU A 164 9.73 -7.42 -12.57
C LEU A 164 10.00 -8.61 -11.65
N THR A 165 9.04 -8.94 -10.77
CA THR A 165 9.16 -10.10 -9.89
C THR A 165 9.19 -11.41 -10.69
N GLU A 166 8.37 -11.52 -11.74
CA GLU A 166 8.37 -12.68 -12.64
C GLU A 166 9.71 -12.82 -13.39
N ILE A 167 10.28 -11.70 -13.84
CA ILE A 167 11.62 -11.69 -14.45
C ILE A 167 12.68 -12.17 -13.45
N PHE A 168 12.64 -11.72 -12.19
CA PHE A 168 13.57 -12.18 -11.16
C PHE A 168 13.39 -13.68 -10.84
N ARG A 169 12.15 -14.17 -10.82
CA ARG A 169 11.88 -15.60 -10.64
C ARG A 169 12.48 -16.44 -11.76
N TYR A 170 12.31 -16.00 -13.01
CA TYR A 170 12.91 -16.67 -14.16
C TYR A 170 14.43 -16.62 -14.11
N GLY A 171 15.02 -15.48 -13.73
CA GLY A 171 16.47 -15.34 -13.56
C GLY A 171 17.05 -16.28 -12.51
N ALA A 172 16.36 -16.46 -11.38
CA ALA A 172 16.77 -17.40 -10.34
C ALA A 172 16.66 -18.86 -10.79
N ALA A 173 15.63 -19.20 -11.56
CA ALA A 173 15.48 -20.54 -12.14
C ALA A 173 16.63 -20.87 -13.10
N LEU A 174 17.01 -19.92 -13.98
CA LEU A 174 18.15 -20.09 -14.89
C LEU A 174 19.48 -20.26 -14.14
N GLN A 175 19.69 -19.52 -13.05
CA GLN A 175 20.90 -19.68 -12.22
C GLN A 175 20.97 -21.09 -11.64
N LYS A 176 19.84 -21.61 -11.14
CA LYS A 176 19.77 -22.97 -10.60
C LYS A 176 20.06 -24.03 -11.65
N GLU A 177 19.49 -23.92 -12.85
CA GLU A 177 19.78 -24.85 -13.96
C GLU A 177 21.25 -24.81 -14.39
N SER A 178 21.87 -23.63 -14.40
CA SER A 178 23.30 -23.48 -14.71
C SER A 178 24.20 -24.11 -13.64
N ASP A 179 23.82 -24.03 -12.36
CA ASP A 179 24.61 -24.60 -11.26
C ASP A 179 24.46 -26.13 -11.17
N GLU A 180 23.32 -26.69 -11.61
CA GLU A 180 23.05 -28.13 -11.64
C GLU A 180 23.64 -28.86 -12.86
N THR A 181 24.08 -28.12 -13.89
CA THR A 181 24.64 -28.68 -15.13
C THR A 181 26.17 -28.69 -15.18
N LEU A 182 26.84 -28.18 -14.13
CA LEU A 182 28.30 -28.22 -13.91
C LEU A 182 28.71 -29.38 -13.00
#